data_AF-A0A067MI40-F1
#
_entry.id   AF-A0A067MI40-F1
#
_cell.length_a   1.000
_cell.length_b   1.000
_cell.length_c   1.000
_cell.angle_alpha   90.00
_cell.angle_beta   90.00
_cell.angle_gamma   90.00
#
_symmetry.space_group_name_H-M   'P 1'
#
loop_
_entity.id
_entity.type
_entity.pdbx_description
1 polymer ?
#
loop_
_entity_poly.entity_id
_entity_poly.type
_entity_poly.pdbx_seq_one_letter_code
_entity_poly.pdbx_strand_id
1 'polypeptide(L)'
;MWTTNWWWDLQEKLPPGATISGIILSSDKTILTGFSGDKEAYPVYLTIGNIAKGVRRQPSKHATVLLAYLPTSKLSCFSEKRRNLEGHNLFHFCMNKVLAPLIEAGKNGLYMTCADGFVRKVYPIVAA
;
A
#
# COMPACT_ATOMS: atom_id res chain seq x y z
N MET A 1 -1.43 24.07 5.22
CA MET A 1 -1.55 24.25 3.76
C MET A 1 -0.79 23.09 3.13
N TRP A 2 -1.49 22.07 2.61
CA TRP A 2 -0.86 20.89 2.01
C TRP A 2 -0.49 21.24 0.58
N THR A 3 0.66 21.87 0.38
CA THR A 3 1.20 22.07 -0.96
C THR A 3 1.55 20.69 -1.50
N THR A 4 0.90 20.28 -2.59
CA THR A 4 1.18 19.08 -3.39
C THR A 4 2.60 19.06 -4.01
N ASN A 5 3.53 19.85 -3.45
CA ASN A 5 4.91 19.99 -3.88
C ASN A 5 5.77 18.81 -3.44
N TRP A 6 5.32 17.98 -2.49
CA TRP A 6 6.06 16.80 -2.03
C TRP A 6 6.58 15.94 -3.18
N TRP A 7 5.77 15.74 -4.22
CA TRP A 7 6.19 14.97 -5.39
C TRP A 7 7.35 15.64 -6.11
N TRP A 8 7.25 16.95 -6.36
CA TRP A 8 8.29 17.74 -7.03
C TRP A 8 9.57 17.77 -6.20
N ASP A 9 9.48 18.06 -4.91
CA ASP A 9 10.61 18.12 -3.97
C ASP A 9 11.37 16.79 -3.88
N LEU A 10 10.65 15.67 -4.01
CA LEU A 10 11.24 14.34 -4.00
C LEU A 10 11.82 13.98 -5.38
N GLN A 11 11.17 14.41 -6.47
CA GLN A 11 11.61 14.17 -7.84
C GLN A 11 12.96 14.85 -8.12
N GLU A 12 13.18 16.04 -7.56
CA GLU A 12 14.44 16.78 -7.65
C GLU A 12 15.62 16.06 -6.98
N LYS A 13 15.35 15.16 -6.01
CA LYS A 13 16.38 14.39 -5.31
C LYS A 13 16.77 13.11 -6.03
N LEU A 14 16.03 12.73 -7.08
CA LEU A 14 16.29 11.49 -7.83
C LEU A 14 17.31 11.72 -8.95
N PRO A 15 18.01 10.65 -9.39
CA PRO A 15 18.91 10.73 -10.53
C PRO A 15 18.21 11.25 -11.81
N PRO A 16 18.94 11.91 -12.72
CA PRO A 16 18.40 12.33 -14.00
C PRO A 16 17.74 11.17 -14.76
N GLY A 17 16.54 11.41 -15.30
CA GLY A 17 15.77 10.41 -16.04
C GLY A 17 15.01 9.39 -15.18
N ALA A 18 15.16 9.41 -13.85
CA ALA A 18 14.33 8.64 -12.94
C ALA A 18 12.97 9.34 -12.69
N THR A 19 11.97 8.57 -12.27
CA THR A 19 10.63 9.11 -11.96
C THR A 19 10.04 8.48 -10.71
N ILE A 20 9.21 9.23 -10.00
CA ILE A 20 8.45 8.73 -8.85
C ILE A 20 7.16 8.09 -9.31
N SER A 21 6.77 6.98 -8.67
CA SER A 21 5.41 6.49 -8.69
C SER A 21 4.82 6.55 -7.29
N GLY A 22 3.86 7.45 -7.06
CA GLY A 22 3.20 7.55 -5.77
C GLY A 22 2.36 6.30 -5.51
N ILE A 23 2.61 5.59 -4.42
CA ILE A 23 1.85 4.42 -4.01
C ILE A 23 0.85 4.81 -2.95
N ILE A 24 -0.41 4.45 -3.16
CA ILE A 24 -1.50 4.66 -2.21
C ILE A 24 -1.94 3.30 -1.72
N LEU A 25 -1.90 3.11 -0.41
CA LEU A 25 -2.35 1.90 0.26
C LEU A 25 -3.69 2.16 0.93
N SER A 26 -4.61 1.21 0.83
CA SER A 26 -5.86 1.24 1.59
C SER A 26 -6.13 -0.11 2.21
N SER A 27 -6.53 -0.11 3.47
CA SER A 27 -6.95 -1.30 4.18
C SER A 27 -8.24 -1.00 4.91
N ASP A 28 -9.27 -1.79 4.66
CA ASP A 28 -10.56 -1.68 5.34
C ASP A 28 -11.00 -3.07 5.79
N LYS A 29 -11.76 -3.13 6.89
CA LYS A 29 -12.24 -4.39 7.45
C LYS A 29 -13.30 -4.98 6.53
N THR A 30 -13.11 -6.23 6.12
CA THR A 30 -14.07 -6.94 5.27
C THR A 30 -14.49 -8.27 5.89
N ILE A 31 -15.77 -8.62 5.74
CA ILE A 31 -16.31 -9.91 6.18
C ILE A 31 -16.08 -10.90 5.04
N LEU A 32 -15.30 -11.96 5.26
CA LEU A 32 -15.02 -12.99 4.25
C LEU A 32 -16.15 -14.01 4.13
N THR A 33 -16.86 -14.32 5.22
CA THR A 33 -17.99 -15.26 5.22
C THR A 33 -19.02 -14.85 6.28
N GLY A 34 -20.29 -14.63 5.89
CA GLY A 34 -21.37 -14.22 6.79
C GLY A 34 -22.23 -15.34 7.39
N PHE A 35 -22.05 -16.61 6.97
CA PHE A 35 -22.98 -17.70 7.33
C PHE A 35 -22.32 -18.93 8.00
N SER A 36 -20.99 -19.06 8.01
CA SER A 36 -20.30 -20.11 8.78
C SER A 36 -18.85 -19.71 9.04
N GLY A 37 -18.59 -19.16 10.22
CA GLY A 37 -17.25 -19.00 10.76
C GLY A 37 -16.78 -17.57 11.05
N ASP A 38 -17.61 -16.54 10.86
CA ASP A 38 -17.33 -15.13 11.20
C ASP A 38 -15.88 -14.70 10.97
N LYS A 39 -15.34 -15.06 9.80
CA LYS A 39 -13.96 -14.73 9.44
C LYS A 39 -13.94 -13.33 8.87
N GLU A 40 -13.42 -12.40 9.65
CA GLU A 40 -13.11 -11.05 9.22
C GLU A 40 -11.67 -11.02 8.72
N ALA A 41 -11.36 -10.18 7.73
CA ALA A 41 -9.99 -9.92 7.32
C ALA A 41 -9.82 -8.47 6.92
N TYR A 42 -8.59 -7.97 7.05
CA TYR A 42 -8.21 -6.65 6.56
C TYR A 42 -7.41 -6.82 5.26
N PRO A 43 -8.05 -6.77 4.08
CA PRO A 43 -7.34 -6.71 2.82
C PRO A 43 -6.50 -5.44 2.71
N VAL A 44 -5.26 -5.60 2.25
CA VAL A 44 -4.37 -4.50 1.88
C VAL A 44 -4.44 -4.33 0.38
N TYR A 45 -4.97 -3.20 -0.05
CA TYR A 45 -5.05 -2.80 -1.45
C TYR A 45 -3.95 -1.79 -1.79
N LEU A 46 -3.50 -1.83 -3.04
CA LEU A 46 -2.54 -0.91 -3.60
C LEU A 46 -3.10 -0.27 -4.87
N THR A 47 -2.89 1.02 -5.01
CA THR A 47 -3.11 1.78 -6.25
C THR A 47 -1.99 2.80 -6.44
N ILE A 48 -1.86 3.36 -7.64
CA ILE A 48 -0.86 4.37 -7.95
C ILE A 48 -1.51 5.75 -8.07
N GLY A 49 -0.84 6.78 -7.54
CA GLY A 49 -1.29 8.17 -7.52
C GLY A 49 -1.42 8.79 -8.92
N ASN A 50 -0.72 8.23 -9.91
CA ASN A 50 -0.81 8.64 -11.32
C ASN A 50 -2.19 8.37 -11.93
N ILE A 51 -3.00 7.48 -11.34
CA ILE A 51 -4.36 7.21 -11.82
C ILE A 51 -5.32 8.25 -11.25
N ALA A 52 -6.07 8.90 -12.14
CA ALA A 52 -7.09 9.87 -11.78
C ALA A 52 -8.07 9.30 -10.73
N LYS A 53 -8.42 10.13 -9.74
CA LYS A 53 -9.30 9.72 -8.62
C LYS A 53 -10.62 9.10 -9.09
N GLY A 54 -11.21 9.65 -10.16
CA GLY A 54 -12.45 9.12 -10.73
C GLY A 54 -12.30 7.69 -11.27
N VAL A 55 -11.16 7.38 -11.90
CA VAL A 55 -10.85 6.06 -12.43
C VAL A 55 -10.58 5.07 -11.30
N ARG A 56 -9.85 5.48 -10.25
CA ARG A 56 -9.61 4.64 -9.04
C ARG A 56 -10.90 4.18 -8.36
N ARG A 57 -11.98 4.95 -8.47
CA ARG A 57 -13.29 4.64 -7.88
C ARG A 57 -14.19 3.78 -8.78
N GLN A 58 -13.73 3.40 -9.96
CA GLN A 58 -14.50 2.55 -10.89
C GLN A 58 -14.00 1.11 -10.78
N PRO A 59 -14.79 0.18 -10.20
CA PRO A 59 -14.37 -1.22 -10.04
C PRO A 59 -14.01 -1.91 -11.37
N SER A 60 -14.71 -1.57 -12.45
CA SER A 60 -14.48 -2.09 -13.81
C SER A 60 -13.14 -1.70 -14.43
N LYS A 61 -12.42 -0.73 -13.83
CA LYS A 61 -11.13 -0.25 -14.34
C LYS A 61 -9.94 -0.96 -13.71
N HIS A 62 -10.16 -1.82 -12.71
CA HIS A 62 -9.11 -2.59 -12.04
C HIS A 62 -7.89 -1.74 -11.63
N ALA A 63 -8.14 -0.49 -11.24
CA ALA A 63 -7.12 0.50 -10.89
C ALA A 63 -6.49 0.26 -9.50
N THR A 64 -6.92 -0.79 -8.82
CA THR A 64 -6.48 -1.19 -7.48
C THR A 64 -6.24 -2.68 -7.48
N VAL A 65 -5.13 -3.10 -6.87
CA VAL A 65 -4.75 -4.51 -6.73
C VAL A 65 -4.76 -4.92 -5.26
N LEU A 66 -5.18 -6.15 -4.97
CA LEU A 66 -5.08 -6.74 -3.63
C LEU A 66 -3.66 -7.30 -3.43
N LEU A 67 -2.99 -6.88 -2.36
CA LEU A 67 -1.65 -7.35 -1.99
C LEU A 67 -1.68 -8.52 -1.00
N ALA A 68 -2.51 -8.39 0.04
CA ALA A 68 -2.53 -9.36 1.14
C ALA A 68 -3.83 -9.27 1.93
N TYR A 69 -4.14 -10.33 2.69
CA TYR A 69 -5.11 -10.30 3.77
C TYR A 69 -4.36 -10.33 5.10
N LEU A 70 -4.56 -9.33 5.95
CA LEU A 70 -3.95 -9.31 7.28
C LEU A 70 -4.75 -10.21 8.25
N PRO A 71 -4.07 -10.88 9.18
CA PRO A 71 -4.71 -11.78 10.13
C PRO A 71 -5.55 -11.02 11.16
N THR A 72 -6.71 -11.58 11.49
CA THR A 72 -7.61 -11.13 12.55
C THR A 72 -7.52 -12.12 13.72
N SER A 73 -6.46 -11.98 14.53
CA SER A 73 -6.31 -12.82 15.72
C SER A 73 -7.02 -12.21 16.92
N LYS A 74 -7.70 -13.04 17.72
CA LYS A 74 -8.26 -12.64 19.02
C LYS A 74 -7.18 -12.37 20.07
N LEU A 75 -5.93 -12.78 19.81
CA LEU A 75 -4.78 -12.54 20.67
C LEU A 75 -5.03 -12.94 22.14
N SER A 76 -5.74 -14.06 22.34
CA SER A 76 -6.16 -14.56 23.67
C SER A 76 -5.01 -15.00 24.56
N CYS A 77 -3.80 -15.15 24.00
CA CYS A 77 -2.57 -15.37 24.74
C CYS A 77 -2.10 -14.13 25.52
N PHE A 78 -2.64 -12.95 25.24
CA PHE A 78 -2.32 -11.70 25.94
C PHE A 78 -3.44 -11.27 26.89
N SER A 79 -3.07 -10.54 27.94
CA SER A 79 -4.04 -9.91 28.84
C SER A 79 -4.87 -8.86 28.10
N GLU A 80 -6.11 -8.65 28.55
CA GLU A 80 -7.04 -7.72 27.92
C GLU A 80 -6.47 -6.31 27.71
N LYS A 81 -5.72 -5.82 28.71
CA LYS A 81 -5.03 -4.53 28.65
C LYS A 81 -3.98 -4.44 27.53
N ARG A 82 -3.35 -5.56 27.17
CA ARG A 82 -2.30 -5.62 26.14
C ARG A 82 -2.81 -5.98 24.75
N ARG A 83 -3.97 -6.64 24.63
CA ARG A 83 -4.49 -7.14 23.35
C ARG A 83 -4.54 -6.06 22.26
N ASN A 84 -4.93 -4.84 22.59
CA ASN A 84 -5.00 -3.74 21.63
C ASN A 84 -3.59 -3.38 21.09
N LEU A 85 -2.63 -3.16 22.00
CA LEU A 85 -1.24 -2.87 21.65
C LEU A 85 -0.62 -3.98 20.79
N GLU A 86 -0.82 -5.24 21.16
CA GLU A 86 -0.28 -6.37 20.41
C GLU A 86 -0.98 -6.55 19.05
N GLY A 87 -2.25 -6.16 18.94
CA GLY A 87 -2.95 -6.05 17.67
C GLY A 87 -2.31 -5.02 16.74
N HIS A 88 -1.97 -3.83 17.25
CA HIS A 88 -1.21 -2.83 16.50
C HIS A 88 0.18 -3.33 16.10
N ASN A 89 0.91 -3.99 17.01
CA ASN A 89 2.23 -4.57 16.71
C ASN A 89 2.14 -5.62 15.61
N LEU A 90 1.15 -6.52 15.67
CA LEU A 90 0.91 -7.52 14.65
C LEU A 90 0.59 -6.88 13.29
N PHE A 91 -0.26 -5.84 13.27
CA PHE A 91 -0.56 -5.10 12.06
C PHE A 91 0.70 -4.51 11.43
N HIS A 92 1.52 -3.79 12.19
CA HIS A 92 2.75 -3.17 11.69
C HIS A 92 3.79 -4.21 11.26
N PHE A 93 3.90 -5.33 11.98
CA PHE A 93 4.75 -6.45 11.59
C PHE A 93 4.33 -7.01 10.22
N CYS A 94 3.04 -7.30 10.04
CA CYS A 94 2.52 -7.80 8.77
C CYS A 94 2.69 -6.78 7.64
N MET A 95 2.38 -5.50 7.86
CA MET A 95 2.57 -4.44 6.85
C MET A 95 4.03 -4.29 6.45
N ASN A 96 4.98 -4.35 7.40
CA ASN A 96 6.40 -4.30 7.10
C ASN A 96 6.82 -5.50 6.23
N LYS A 97 6.33 -6.70 6.52
CA LYS A 97 6.58 -7.89 5.71
C LYS A 97 6.01 -7.78 4.30
N VAL A 98 4.76 -7.36 4.16
CA VAL A 98 4.08 -7.20 2.86
C VAL A 98 4.76 -6.13 2.01
N LEU A 99 5.20 -5.03 2.62
CA LEU A 99 5.79 -3.90 1.92
C LEU A 99 7.32 -3.98 1.78
N ALA A 100 7.99 -5.00 2.31
CA ALA A 100 9.45 -5.10 2.24
C ALA A 100 10.02 -4.95 0.81
N PRO A 101 9.45 -5.61 -0.23
CA PRO A 101 9.92 -5.42 -1.61
C PRO A 101 9.71 -3.99 -2.10
N LEU A 102 8.60 -3.36 -1.68
CA LEU A 102 8.30 -1.98 -2.04
C LEU A 102 9.28 -0.99 -1.39
N ILE A 103 9.68 -1.23 -0.15
CA ILE A 103 10.66 -0.40 0.57
C ILE A 103 12.03 -0.45 -0.13
N GLU A 104 12.45 -1.64 -0.56
CA GLU A 104 13.69 -1.81 -1.32
C GLU A 104 13.62 -1.08 -2.67
N ALA A 105 12.52 -1.28 -3.39
CA ALA A 105 12.23 -0.60 -4.64
C ALA A 105 12.20 0.94 -4.50
N GLY A 106 11.61 1.45 -3.43
CA GLY A 106 11.55 2.90 -3.16
C GLY A 106 12.91 3.52 -2.83
N LYS A 107 13.86 2.73 -2.33
CA LYS A 107 15.24 3.19 -2.04
C LYS A 107 16.14 3.15 -3.27
N ASN A 108 16.11 2.03 -3.99
CA ASN A 108 17.06 1.76 -5.07
C ASN A 108 16.53 2.15 -6.46
N GLY A 109 15.20 2.27 -6.58
CA GLY A 109 14.48 2.32 -7.84
C GLY A 109 14.48 0.96 -8.54
N LEU A 110 13.56 0.77 -9.47
CA LEU A 110 13.54 -0.37 -10.38
C LEU A 110 13.22 0.08 -11.80
N TYR A 111 13.65 -0.68 -12.80
CA TYR A 111 13.27 -0.42 -14.19
C TYR A 111 11.87 -0.96 -14.46
N MET A 112 10.98 -0.09 -14.93
CA MET A 112 9.60 -0.43 -15.28
C MET A 112 9.23 0.15 -16.63
N THR A 113 8.35 -0.56 -17.35
CA THR A 113 7.76 -0.04 -18.58
C THR A 113 6.65 0.93 -18.20
N CYS A 114 6.75 2.17 -18.69
CA CYS A 114 5.74 3.20 -18.50
C CYS A 114 4.60 3.04 -19.52
N ALA A 115 3.51 3.79 -19.31
CA ALA A 115 2.31 3.73 -20.17
C ALA A 115 2.57 4.15 -21.63
N ASP A 116 3.65 4.88 -21.89
CA ASP A 116 4.10 5.29 -23.22
C ASP A 116 5.07 4.29 -23.87
N GLY A 117 5.29 3.12 -23.25
CA GLY A 117 6.14 2.05 -23.76
C GLY A 117 7.63 2.20 -23.46
N PHE A 118 8.07 3.32 -22.89
CA PHE A 118 9.48 3.52 -22.53
C PHE A 118 9.80 2.89 -21.17
N VAL A 119 11.02 2.34 -21.05
CA VAL A 119 11.54 1.84 -19.78
C VAL A 119 12.18 2.98 -19.00
N ARG A 120 11.72 3.21 -17.78
CA ARG A 120 12.27 4.23 -16.88
C ARG A 120 12.66 3.63 -15.55
N LYS A 121 13.64 4.26 -14.89
CA LYS A 121 13.95 3.96 -13.50
C LYS A 121 12.89 4.60 -12.60
N VAL A 122 11.99 3.78 -12.07
CA VAL A 122 10.87 4.20 -11.24
C VAL A 122 11.19 3.98 -9.77
N TYR A 123 10.90 4.99 -8.95
CA TYR A 123 10.99 4.93 -7.49
C TYR A 123 9.57 4.92 -6.93
N PRO A 124 9.00 3.75 -6.60
CA PRO A 124 7.68 3.66 -6.03
C PRO A 124 7.72 4.03 -4.55
N ILE A 125 7.00 5.09 -4.17
CA ILE A 125 7.10 5.67 -2.83
C ILE A 125 5.71 5.85 -2.26
N VAL A 126 5.50 5.38 -1.02
CA VAL A 126 4.22 5.52 -0.33
C VAL A 126 3.92 7.00 -0.16
N ALA A 127 2.83 7.45 -0.78
CA ALA A 127 2.35 8.81 -0.77
C ALA A 127 1.02 8.82 0.00
N ALA A 128 0.98 9.52 1.13
CA ALA A 128 -0.20 9.69 1.99
C ALA A 128 -0.83 11.07 1.76
#